data_AF-A0A8H6MHK9-F1
#
_entry.id   AF-A0A8H6MHK9-F1
#
_cell.length_a   1.000
_cell.length_b   1.000
_cell.length_c   1.000
_cell.angle_alpha   90.00
_cell.angle_beta   90.00
_cell.angle_gamma   90.00
#
_symmetry.space_group_name_H-M   'P 1'
#
loop_
_entity.id
_entity.type
_entity.pdbx_description
1 polymer ?
#
loop_
_entity_poly.entity_id
_entity_poly.type
_entity_poly.pdbx_seq_one_letter_code
_entity_poly.pdbx_strand_id
1 'polypeptide(L)'
;MAGLRKLLSSVILAVLLISEANAIPSSSPYSHATHHRRTVGRRGLELEHYNPPSTFETFGEGLVQAATFAPGGLDTEARTYAATKLKVDYDTVEFRSGFTRDKARHAYVRQRINGISVANAVANVAYKDNKVVTFGSSFVKPNKIADPKPRVELKDVWSKIEEQLEGKYNNQPISLQYLARPDGSVALVHAVQIQNEQVNSWYEAFVDAHSGELLSATDFTFEASLGDYIELV
;
A
#
# COMPACT_ATOMS: atom_id res chain seq x y z
N MET A 1 52.81 4.22 -45.92
CA MET A 1 51.50 3.53 -45.80
C MET A 1 51.22 2.90 -44.42
N ALA A 2 51.85 3.35 -43.32
CA ALA A 2 51.60 2.79 -41.98
C ALA A 2 50.73 3.70 -41.07
N GLY A 3 50.70 5.01 -41.30
CA GLY A 3 49.93 5.96 -40.47
C GLY A 3 48.42 5.94 -40.72
N LEU A 4 47.99 5.77 -41.97
CA LEU A 4 46.57 5.79 -42.34
C LEU A 4 45.80 4.58 -41.79
N ARG A 5 46.45 3.41 -41.68
CA ARG A 5 45.84 2.19 -41.11
C ARG A 5 45.59 2.31 -39.60
N LYS A 6 46.45 3.03 -38.87
CA LYS A 6 46.27 3.24 -37.41
C LYS A 6 45.13 4.22 -37.10
N LEU A 7 44.96 5.25 -37.94
CA LEU A 7 43.84 6.20 -37.80
C LEU A 7 42.49 5.54 -38.11
N LEU A 8 42.41 4.71 -39.14
CA LEU A 8 41.19 3.96 -39.47
C LEU A 8 40.81 2.95 -38.37
N SER A 9 41.80 2.31 -37.74
CA SER A 9 41.56 1.36 -36.63
C SER A 9 41.04 2.05 -35.36
N SER A 10 41.48 3.27 -35.08
CA SER A 10 41.05 4.06 -33.92
C SER A 10 39.62 4.58 -34.08
N VAL A 11 39.24 5.02 -35.28
CA VAL A 11 37.89 5.51 -35.57
C VAL A 11 36.85 4.38 -35.51
N ILE A 12 37.17 3.19 -36.00
CA ILE A 12 36.25 2.03 -35.94
C ILE A 12 36.02 1.59 -34.48
N LEU A 13 37.05 1.64 -33.62
CA LEU A 13 36.90 1.28 -32.21
C LEU A 13 36.07 2.30 -31.42
N ALA A 14 36.18 3.60 -31.76
CA ALA A 14 35.39 4.65 -31.13
C ALA A 14 33.90 4.60 -31.51
N VAL A 15 33.56 4.15 -32.72
CA VAL A 15 32.15 3.99 -33.16
C VAL A 15 31.49 2.75 -32.53
N LEU A 16 32.27 1.70 -32.19
CA LEU A 16 31.73 0.49 -31.56
C LEU A 16 31.44 0.64 -30.05
N LEU A 17 31.94 1.69 -29.41
CA LEU A 17 31.72 1.95 -27.97
C LEU A 17 30.56 2.91 -27.69
N ILE A 18 29.84 3.37 -28.71
CA ILE A 18 28.63 4.15 -28.54
C ILE A 18 27.48 3.17 -28.28
N SER A 19 27.43 2.63 -27.06
CA SER A 19 26.21 2.02 -26.55
C SER A 19 25.23 3.14 -26.30
N GLU A 20 24.34 3.40 -27.26
CA GLU A 20 23.17 4.22 -26.98
C GLU A 20 22.32 3.48 -25.97
N ALA A 21 22.34 3.97 -24.73
CA ALA A 21 21.35 3.65 -23.73
C ALA A 21 20.01 4.20 -24.25
N ASN A 22 19.33 3.40 -25.07
CA ASN A 22 17.94 3.60 -25.38
C ASN A 22 17.17 3.32 -24.10
N ALA A 23 17.03 4.34 -23.26
CA ALA A 23 15.98 4.37 -22.26
C ALA A 23 14.68 4.39 -23.05
N ILE A 24 14.15 3.21 -23.38
CA ILE A 24 12.81 3.09 -23.94
C ILE A 24 11.89 3.62 -22.82
N PRO A 25 11.21 4.77 -23.00
CA PRO A 25 10.15 5.12 -22.10
C PRO A 25 9.14 3.99 -22.19
N SER A 26 8.95 3.24 -21.09
CA SER A 26 7.88 2.26 -20.99
C SER A 26 6.58 2.98 -21.32
N SER A 27 6.06 2.74 -22.54
CA SER A 27 4.78 3.27 -23.00
C SER A 27 3.60 2.50 -22.42
N SER A 28 3.86 1.49 -21.58
CA SER A 28 2.80 0.90 -20.78
C SER A 28 2.42 1.91 -19.70
N PRO A 29 1.15 2.35 -19.61
CA PRO A 29 0.69 3.02 -18.41
C PRO A 29 1.07 2.12 -17.24
N TYR A 30 1.72 2.66 -16.21
CA TYR A 30 2.02 1.90 -15.00
C TYR A 30 0.69 1.37 -14.48
N SER A 31 0.37 0.11 -14.81
CA SER A 31 -0.71 -0.61 -14.18
C SER A 31 -0.19 -0.96 -12.82
N HIS A 32 -0.48 -0.10 -11.84
CA HIS A 32 -0.30 -0.46 -10.45
C HIS A 32 -1.19 -1.68 -10.21
N ALA A 33 -0.58 -2.87 -10.18
CA ALA A 33 -1.31 -4.11 -9.99
C ALA A 33 -2.09 -4.00 -8.68
N THR A 34 -3.42 -3.99 -8.77
CA THR A 34 -4.33 -3.97 -7.61
C THR A 34 -4.41 -5.34 -6.96
N HIS A 35 -3.93 -6.38 -7.64
CA HIS A 35 -3.89 -7.75 -7.18
C HIS A 35 -2.45 -8.23 -7.11
N HIS A 36 -2.15 -8.95 -6.04
CA HIS A 36 -0.90 -9.65 -5.89
C HIS A 36 -1.18 -11.01 -5.25
N ARG A 37 -0.69 -12.08 -5.85
CA ARG A 37 -0.83 -13.43 -5.29
C ARG A 37 0.49 -13.86 -4.67
N ARG A 38 0.44 -14.45 -3.48
CA ARG A 38 1.60 -15.01 -2.81
C ARG A 38 1.31 -16.43 -2.36
N THR A 39 2.33 -17.24 -2.45
CA THR A 39 2.38 -18.58 -1.87
C THR A 39 2.94 -18.47 -0.45
N VAL A 40 2.20 -18.94 0.56
CA VAL A 40 2.60 -18.89 1.97
C VAL A 40 2.83 -20.30 2.51
N GLY A 41 3.89 -20.43 3.30
CA GLY A 41 4.26 -21.66 3.99
C GLY A 41 4.71 -22.77 3.05
N ARG A 42 5.16 -23.88 3.64
CA ARG A 42 5.59 -25.09 2.91
C ARG A 42 4.45 -25.79 2.19
N ARG A 43 3.21 -25.55 2.64
CA ARG A 43 2.00 -26.14 2.05
C ARG A 43 1.50 -25.43 0.80
N GLY A 44 2.12 -24.31 0.43
CA GLY A 44 1.78 -23.63 -0.81
C GLY A 44 0.44 -22.91 -0.78
N LEU A 45 0.07 -22.29 0.36
CA LEU A 45 -1.19 -21.58 0.48
C LEU A 45 -1.19 -20.33 -0.42
N GLU A 46 -2.02 -20.32 -1.44
CA GLU A 46 -2.18 -19.16 -2.31
C GLU A 46 -3.08 -18.11 -1.66
N LEU A 47 -2.52 -16.96 -1.30
CA LEU A 47 -3.24 -15.81 -0.78
C LEU A 47 -3.24 -14.66 -1.78
N GLU A 48 -4.43 -14.11 -2.02
CA GLU A 48 -4.59 -12.89 -2.77
C GLU A 48 -4.54 -11.68 -1.82
N HIS A 49 -3.64 -10.77 -2.14
CA HIS A 49 -3.54 -9.44 -1.57
C HIS A 49 -4.13 -8.44 -2.56
N TYR A 50 -5.12 -7.67 -2.10
CA TYR A 50 -5.82 -6.70 -2.92
C TYR A 50 -5.71 -5.29 -2.35
N ASN A 51 -5.27 -4.36 -3.20
CA ASN A 51 -5.31 -2.93 -2.94
C ASN A 51 -6.30 -2.27 -3.91
N PRO A 52 -7.30 -1.52 -3.41
CA PRO A 52 -8.22 -0.81 -4.27
C PRO A 52 -7.50 0.12 -5.24
N PRO A 53 -8.04 0.32 -6.46
CA PRO A 53 -7.53 1.31 -7.39
C PRO A 53 -7.35 2.67 -6.70
N SER A 54 -6.21 3.31 -6.94
CA SER A 54 -5.89 4.61 -6.36
C SER A 54 -5.83 5.71 -7.42
N THR A 55 -6.17 6.92 -7.00
CA THR A 55 -5.94 8.15 -7.76
C THR A 55 -4.80 8.93 -7.11
N PHE A 56 -3.96 9.58 -7.90
CA PHE A 56 -2.90 10.45 -7.41
C PHE A 56 -2.84 11.74 -8.22
N GLU A 57 -2.81 12.87 -7.53
CA GLU A 57 -2.79 14.21 -8.11
C GLU A 57 -1.64 15.04 -7.53
N THR A 58 -1.05 15.89 -8.37
CA THR A 58 -0.06 16.89 -7.99
C THR A 58 -0.53 18.28 -8.42
N PHE A 59 -0.23 19.30 -7.62
CA PHE A 59 -0.76 20.65 -7.79
C PHE A 59 0.32 21.72 -8.00
N GLY A 60 1.53 21.33 -8.40
CA GLY A 60 2.65 22.25 -8.63
C GLY A 60 2.93 23.16 -7.43
N GLU A 61 2.72 24.46 -7.60
CA GLU A 61 2.87 25.52 -6.58
C GLU A 61 1.91 25.40 -5.38
N GLY A 62 0.95 24.49 -5.47
CA GLY A 62 0.06 24.09 -4.38
C GLY A 62 -1.26 24.85 -4.32
N LEU A 63 -2.27 24.18 -3.78
CA LEU A 63 -3.61 24.73 -3.57
C LEU A 63 -3.72 25.40 -2.20
N VAL A 64 -4.22 26.64 -2.20
CA VAL A 64 -4.53 27.36 -0.96
C VAL A 64 -5.74 26.69 -0.31
N GLN A 65 -5.60 26.35 0.98
CA GLN A 65 -6.70 25.84 1.79
C GLN A 65 -7.68 26.98 2.11
N ALA A 66 -8.98 26.69 2.13
CA ALA A 66 -9.97 27.67 2.56
C ALA A 66 -9.70 28.09 4.01
N ALA A 67 -9.82 29.39 4.30
CA ALA A 67 -9.60 29.91 5.65
C ALA A 67 -10.68 29.34 6.60
N THR A 68 -10.26 28.58 7.60
CA THR A 68 -11.15 28.11 8.67
C THR A 68 -11.07 29.05 9.87
N PHE A 69 -12.22 29.35 10.48
CA PHE A 69 -12.31 30.23 11.66
C PHE A 69 -11.69 29.64 12.93
N ALA A 70 -11.38 28.34 12.91
CA ALA A 70 -10.62 27.67 13.96
C ALA A 70 -9.24 27.26 13.40
N PRO A 71 -8.14 27.52 14.12
CA PRO A 71 -6.86 26.90 13.82
C PRO A 71 -6.98 25.40 14.08
N GLY A 72 -7.07 24.62 13.00
CA GLY A 72 -7.06 23.15 13.06
C GLY A 72 -5.63 22.62 13.04
N GLY A 73 -5.40 21.47 13.69
CA GLY A 73 -4.17 20.71 13.49
C GLY A 73 -4.11 20.04 12.12
N LEU A 74 -2.95 19.45 11.78
CA LEU A 74 -2.74 18.69 10.54
C LEU A 74 -3.79 17.58 10.36
N ASP A 75 -4.26 17.00 11.46
CA ASP A 75 -5.33 16.01 11.50
C ASP A 75 -6.65 16.58 10.94
N THR A 76 -7.07 17.74 11.45
CA THR A 76 -8.33 18.38 11.06
C THR A 76 -8.24 18.92 9.64
N GLU A 77 -7.11 19.53 9.28
CA GLU A 77 -6.86 20.02 7.92
C GLU A 77 -6.90 18.89 6.89
N ALA A 78 -6.22 17.78 7.14
CA ALA A 78 -6.14 16.66 6.21
C ALA A 78 -7.48 15.94 6.04
N ARG A 79 -8.19 15.70 7.15
CA ARG A 79 -9.53 15.10 7.11
C ARG A 79 -10.50 15.98 6.34
N THR A 80 -10.49 17.29 6.58
CA THR A 80 -11.37 18.26 5.89
C THR A 80 -11.08 18.29 4.39
N TYR A 81 -9.81 18.36 4.02
CA TYR A 81 -9.40 18.36 2.61
C TYR A 81 -9.82 17.06 1.90
N ALA A 82 -9.52 15.90 2.49
CA ALA A 82 -9.88 14.60 1.92
C ALA A 82 -11.40 14.44 1.79
N ALA A 83 -12.17 14.79 2.82
CA ALA A 83 -13.63 14.75 2.81
C ALA A 83 -14.21 15.61 1.67
N THR A 84 -13.72 16.84 1.54
CA THR A 84 -14.16 17.78 0.50
C THR A 84 -13.80 17.30 -0.90
N LYS A 85 -12.54 16.88 -1.10
CA LYS A 85 -12.02 16.43 -2.40
C LYS A 85 -12.72 15.17 -2.89
N LEU A 86 -12.99 14.23 -1.99
CA LEU A 86 -13.64 12.94 -2.30
C LEU A 86 -15.16 13.02 -2.25
N LYS A 87 -15.73 14.14 -1.77
CA LYS A 87 -17.18 14.33 -1.56
C LYS A 87 -17.77 13.25 -0.65
N VAL A 88 -17.12 13.04 0.49
CA VAL A 88 -17.55 12.10 1.54
C VAL A 88 -17.72 12.84 2.86
N ASP A 89 -18.46 12.24 3.79
CA ASP A 89 -18.67 12.84 5.12
C ASP A 89 -17.37 12.86 5.92
N TYR A 90 -17.14 13.95 6.65
CA TYR A 90 -15.93 14.14 7.47
C TYR A 90 -15.70 13.01 8.49
N ASP A 91 -16.76 12.46 9.04
CA ASP A 91 -16.71 11.36 10.03
C ASP A 91 -16.32 10.01 9.41
N THR A 92 -16.38 9.90 8.08
CA THR A 92 -15.88 8.73 7.34
C THR A 92 -14.39 8.83 7.05
N VAL A 93 -13.73 9.93 7.40
CA VAL A 93 -12.30 10.13 7.23
C VAL A 93 -11.63 10.12 8.60
N GLU A 94 -10.75 9.15 8.84
CA GLU A 94 -9.98 9.02 10.08
C GLU A 94 -8.55 9.49 9.88
N PHE A 95 -8.03 10.30 10.82
CA PHE A 95 -6.61 10.60 10.83
C PHE A 95 -5.83 9.40 11.37
N ARG A 96 -4.87 8.90 10.58
CA ARG A 96 -4.00 7.77 10.98
C ARG A 96 -2.70 8.28 11.58
N SER A 97 -2.01 9.15 10.85
CA SER A 97 -0.71 9.67 11.25
C SER A 97 -0.34 10.88 10.41
N GLY A 98 0.66 11.62 10.87
CA GLY A 98 1.23 12.70 10.10
C GLY A 98 2.62 13.08 10.59
N PHE A 99 3.31 13.85 9.77
CA PHE A 99 4.66 14.31 10.04
C PHE A 99 4.79 15.75 9.55
N THR A 100 5.48 16.57 10.33
CA THR A 100 5.78 17.97 10.00
C THR A 100 7.28 18.20 10.16
N ARG A 101 7.91 18.73 9.11
CA ARG A 101 9.30 19.16 9.14
C ARG A 101 9.46 20.40 8.27
N ASP A 102 9.95 21.47 8.87
CA ASP A 102 10.10 22.77 8.24
C ASP A 102 8.78 23.24 7.61
N LYS A 103 8.76 23.40 6.29
CA LYS A 103 7.59 23.83 5.51
C LYS A 103 6.82 22.66 4.90
N ALA A 104 7.29 21.42 5.08
CA ALA A 104 6.67 20.22 4.54
C ALA A 104 5.84 19.51 5.62
N ARG A 105 4.60 19.14 5.27
CA ARG A 105 3.74 18.32 6.14
C ARG A 105 3.14 17.18 5.32
N HIS A 106 3.06 16.01 5.93
CA HIS A 106 2.46 14.83 5.32
C HIS A 106 1.41 14.28 6.26
N ALA A 107 0.22 14.03 5.77
CA ALA A 107 -0.86 13.41 6.52
C ALA A 107 -1.32 12.14 5.81
N TYR A 108 -1.64 11.13 6.61
CA TYR A 108 -2.23 9.87 6.17
C TYR A 108 -3.56 9.70 6.87
N VAL A 109 -4.59 9.42 6.08
CA VAL A 109 -5.96 9.20 6.57
C VAL A 109 -6.48 7.85 6.07
N ARG A 110 -7.50 7.33 6.74
CA ARG A 110 -8.17 6.07 6.43
C ARG A 110 -9.66 6.29 6.26
N GLN A 111 -10.28 5.48 5.41
CA GLN A 111 -11.73 5.44 5.31
C GLN A 111 -12.32 4.71 6.51
N ARG A 112 -13.45 5.20 7.03
CA ARG A 112 -14.31 4.51 7.99
C ARG A 112 -15.67 4.23 7.37
N ILE A 113 -16.20 3.06 7.66
CA ILE A 113 -17.56 2.64 7.34
C ILE A 113 -18.19 2.16 8.63
N ASN A 114 -19.39 2.64 8.99
CA ASN A 114 -20.05 2.29 10.26
C ASN A 114 -19.17 2.47 11.51
N GLY A 115 -18.25 3.44 11.49
CA GLY A 115 -17.31 3.66 12.58
C GLY A 115 -16.18 2.61 12.68
N ILE A 116 -15.94 1.80 11.65
CA ILE A 116 -14.85 0.82 11.58
C ILE A 116 -13.94 1.20 10.41
N SER A 117 -12.63 1.22 10.65
CA SER A 117 -11.64 1.59 9.64
C SER A 117 -11.50 0.51 8.57
N VAL A 118 -11.29 0.93 7.33
CA VAL A 118 -11.05 0.03 6.19
C VAL A 118 -9.54 -0.14 5.99
N ALA A 119 -9.02 -1.35 6.13
CA ALA A 119 -7.59 -1.66 6.19
C ALA A 119 -6.81 -1.16 4.97
N ASN A 120 -7.36 -1.38 3.77
CA ASN A 120 -6.73 -1.11 2.48
C ASN A 120 -7.33 0.12 1.75
N ALA A 121 -8.14 0.95 2.41
CA ALA A 121 -8.69 2.18 1.82
C ALA A 121 -8.11 3.41 2.55
N VAL A 122 -7.04 3.97 1.97
CA VAL A 122 -6.21 5.01 2.57
C VAL A 122 -6.18 6.26 1.69
N ALA A 123 -5.79 7.40 2.26
CA ALA A 123 -5.46 8.58 1.49
C ALA A 123 -4.26 9.30 2.11
N ASN A 124 -3.52 10.04 1.29
CA ASN A 124 -2.39 10.85 1.70
C ASN A 124 -2.55 12.29 1.20
N VAL A 125 -2.19 13.25 2.05
CA VAL A 125 -2.16 14.66 1.71
C VAL A 125 -0.76 15.18 2.02
N ALA A 126 -0.09 15.78 1.03
CA ALA A 126 1.18 16.48 1.25
C ALA A 126 0.98 17.98 1.14
N TYR A 127 1.63 18.71 2.04
CA TYR A 127 1.60 20.15 2.12
C TYR A 127 3.00 20.72 1.98
N LYS A 128 3.12 21.88 1.32
CA LYS A 128 4.31 22.72 1.29
C LYS A 128 3.88 24.17 1.47
N ASP A 129 4.52 24.90 2.38
CA ASP A 129 4.20 26.31 2.65
C ASP A 129 2.69 26.53 2.91
N ASN A 130 2.08 25.64 3.71
CA ASN A 130 0.64 25.60 4.03
C ASN A 130 -0.31 25.40 2.84
N LYS A 131 0.19 25.00 1.67
CA LYS A 131 -0.61 24.65 0.49
C LYS A 131 -0.58 23.15 0.24
N VAL A 132 -1.66 22.57 -0.27
CA VAL A 132 -1.67 21.16 -0.69
C VAL A 132 -0.93 21.02 -2.00
N VAL A 133 0.11 20.19 -2.03
CA VAL A 133 0.91 19.94 -3.22
C VAL A 133 0.64 18.58 -3.86
N THR A 134 0.23 17.58 -3.07
CA THR A 134 -0.20 16.28 -3.60
C THR A 134 -1.37 15.71 -2.82
N PHE A 135 -2.17 14.89 -3.50
CA PHE A 135 -3.24 14.11 -2.90
C PHE A 135 -3.32 12.75 -3.57
N GLY A 136 -3.33 11.68 -2.77
CA GLY A 136 -3.59 10.32 -3.23
C GLY A 136 -4.70 9.68 -2.43
N SER A 137 -5.51 8.82 -3.04
CA SER A 137 -6.59 8.09 -2.34
C SER A 137 -6.91 6.76 -3.01
N SER A 138 -7.17 5.74 -2.19
CA SER A 138 -7.76 4.45 -2.56
C SER A 138 -9.12 4.23 -1.86
N PHE A 139 -9.82 5.31 -1.49
CA PHE A 139 -11.13 5.21 -0.85
C PHE A 139 -12.13 4.51 -1.77
N VAL A 140 -12.91 3.61 -1.19
CA VAL A 140 -13.85 2.76 -1.93
C VAL A 140 -15.29 3.24 -1.79
N LYS A 141 -16.12 2.88 -2.77
CA LYS A 141 -17.59 2.98 -2.70
C LYS A 141 -18.16 1.58 -2.79
N PRO A 142 -18.30 0.87 -1.66
CA PRO A 142 -18.68 -0.53 -1.69
C PRO A 142 -20.09 -0.74 -2.24
N ASN A 143 -20.29 -1.79 -3.02
CA ASN A 143 -21.62 -2.23 -3.46
C ASN A 143 -22.34 -3.08 -2.40
N LYS A 144 -21.57 -3.64 -1.46
CA LYS A 144 -22.04 -4.51 -0.37
C LYS A 144 -21.13 -4.32 0.83
N ILE A 145 -21.74 -4.16 2.00
CA ILE A 145 -21.03 -3.95 3.28
C ILE A 145 -21.44 -5.08 4.23
N ALA A 146 -20.46 -5.79 4.79
CA ALA A 146 -20.71 -6.81 5.80
C ALA A 146 -21.26 -6.21 7.10
N ASP A 147 -22.10 -6.96 7.83
CA ASP A 147 -22.61 -6.58 9.15
C ASP A 147 -21.43 -6.22 10.08
N PRO A 148 -21.43 -5.06 10.76
CA PRO A 148 -20.33 -4.64 11.63
C PRO A 148 -20.18 -5.50 12.90
N LYS A 149 -21.12 -6.41 13.19
CA LYS A 149 -21.05 -7.31 14.33
C LYS A 149 -20.37 -8.63 13.93
N PRO A 150 -19.27 -9.01 14.58
CA PRO A 150 -18.64 -10.31 14.34
C PRO A 150 -19.59 -11.45 14.77
N ARG A 151 -19.50 -12.60 14.09
CA ARG A 151 -20.20 -13.86 14.46
C ARG A 151 -19.23 -14.94 14.92
N VAL A 152 -17.96 -14.79 14.58
CA VAL A 152 -16.87 -15.69 14.95
C VAL A 152 -15.86 -14.92 15.78
N GLU A 153 -15.50 -15.47 16.93
CA GLU A 153 -14.41 -14.96 17.74
C GLU A 153 -13.09 -15.51 17.21
N LEU A 154 -12.04 -14.67 17.17
CA LEU A 154 -10.75 -15.06 16.63
C LEU A 154 -10.13 -16.27 17.38
N LYS A 155 -10.40 -16.39 18.68
CA LYS A 155 -9.94 -17.51 19.52
C LYS A 155 -10.43 -18.87 19.02
N ASP A 156 -11.60 -18.91 18.37
CA ASP A 156 -12.23 -20.16 17.93
C ASP A 156 -11.57 -20.70 16.64
N VAL A 157 -10.89 -19.81 15.89
CA VAL A 157 -10.22 -20.14 14.63
C VAL A 157 -8.70 -20.01 14.70
N TRP A 158 -8.17 -19.71 15.89
CA TRP A 158 -6.77 -19.39 16.12
C TRP A 158 -5.82 -20.47 15.61
N SER A 159 -6.05 -21.72 16.04
CA SER A 159 -5.20 -22.85 15.65
C SER A 159 -5.18 -23.06 14.15
N LYS A 160 -6.32 -22.86 13.47
CA LYS A 160 -6.41 -22.95 12.01
C LYS A 160 -5.56 -21.88 11.33
N ILE A 161 -5.64 -20.62 11.80
CA ILE A 161 -4.89 -19.51 11.20
C ILE A 161 -3.38 -19.67 11.44
N GLU A 162 -2.98 -20.03 12.66
CA GLU A 162 -1.58 -20.33 13.00
C GLU A 162 -1.02 -21.47 12.15
N GLU A 163 -1.80 -22.53 11.95
CA GLU A 163 -1.42 -23.63 11.08
C GLU A 163 -1.29 -23.15 9.62
N GLN A 164 -2.29 -22.44 9.10
CA GLN A 164 -2.33 -21.93 7.71
C GLN A 164 -1.13 -21.05 7.36
N LEU A 165 -0.71 -20.20 8.30
CA LEU A 165 0.41 -19.27 8.12
C LEU A 165 1.73 -19.81 8.69
N GLU A 166 1.74 -21.05 9.19
CA GLU A 166 2.89 -21.72 9.78
C GLU A 166 3.60 -20.87 10.85
N GLY A 167 2.85 -20.11 11.65
CA GLY A 167 3.38 -19.18 12.64
C GLY A 167 2.52 -19.08 13.89
N LYS A 168 2.91 -18.17 14.79
CA LYS A 168 2.23 -17.94 16.07
C LYS A 168 1.86 -16.48 16.23
N TYR A 169 0.78 -16.23 16.95
CA TYR A 169 0.46 -14.87 17.35
C TYR A 169 1.57 -14.26 18.20
N ASN A 170 1.92 -13.01 17.90
CA ASN A 170 3.05 -12.31 18.49
C ASN A 170 2.64 -11.27 19.55
N ASN A 171 1.45 -11.40 20.17
CA ASN A 171 0.95 -10.49 21.21
C ASN A 171 0.70 -9.04 20.76
N GLN A 172 0.66 -8.77 19.44
CA GLN A 172 0.29 -7.45 18.93
C GLN A 172 -1.22 -7.21 19.01
N PRO A 173 -1.68 -5.96 19.16
CA PRO A 173 -3.11 -5.68 19.27
C PRO A 173 -3.92 -6.25 18.09
N ILE A 174 -4.98 -6.98 18.41
CA ILE A 174 -5.97 -7.42 17.42
C ILE A 174 -6.95 -6.28 17.19
N SER A 175 -7.34 -6.06 15.94
CA SER A 175 -8.31 -5.02 15.60
C SER A 175 -9.39 -5.55 14.69
N LEU A 176 -10.60 -5.06 14.88
CA LEU A 176 -11.72 -5.29 13.97
C LEU A 176 -11.68 -4.21 12.88
N GLN A 177 -11.59 -4.62 11.62
CA GLN A 177 -11.48 -3.72 10.47
C GLN A 177 -12.42 -4.17 9.35
N TYR A 178 -12.71 -3.28 8.42
CA TYR A 178 -13.23 -3.67 7.12
C TYR A 178 -12.09 -3.94 6.14
N LEU A 179 -12.27 -4.89 5.23
CA LEU A 179 -11.34 -5.15 4.13
C LEU A 179 -12.11 -5.00 2.82
N ALA A 180 -11.69 -4.06 1.97
CA ALA A 180 -12.23 -3.96 0.61
C ALA A 180 -11.77 -5.13 -0.24
N ARG A 181 -12.69 -5.69 -1.02
CA ARG A 181 -12.49 -6.90 -1.82
C ARG A 181 -12.58 -6.58 -3.32
N PRO A 182 -11.98 -7.41 -4.19
CA PRO A 182 -12.01 -7.20 -5.64
C PRO A 182 -13.41 -7.13 -6.28
N ASP A 183 -14.38 -7.78 -5.67
CA ASP A 183 -15.78 -7.81 -6.14
C ASP A 183 -16.55 -6.52 -5.80
N GLY A 184 -15.88 -5.54 -5.18
CA GLY A 184 -16.46 -4.27 -4.74
C GLY A 184 -17.18 -4.35 -3.39
N SER A 185 -17.15 -5.50 -2.72
CA SER A 185 -17.67 -5.63 -1.36
C SER A 185 -16.63 -5.22 -0.30
N VAL A 186 -17.09 -5.00 0.93
CA VAL A 186 -16.21 -4.91 2.11
C VAL A 186 -16.59 -6.00 3.12
N ALA A 187 -15.60 -6.81 3.50
CA ALA A 187 -15.74 -7.86 4.51
C ALA A 187 -15.35 -7.32 5.90
N LEU A 188 -16.04 -7.74 6.95
CA LEU A 188 -15.60 -7.48 8.32
C LEU A 188 -14.52 -8.50 8.67
N VAL A 189 -13.37 -8.06 9.15
CA VAL A 189 -12.22 -8.93 9.43
C VAL A 189 -11.61 -8.65 10.80
N HIS A 190 -11.14 -9.71 11.43
CA HIS A 190 -10.13 -9.63 12.48
C HIS A 190 -8.76 -9.48 11.82
N ALA A 191 -8.09 -8.36 12.07
CA ALA A 191 -6.70 -8.15 11.70
C ALA A 191 -5.80 -8.59 12.86
N VAL A 192 -4.99 -9.61 12.62
CA VAL A 192 -4.11 -10.24 13.63
C VAL A 192 -2.73 -10.49 13.04
N GLN A 193 -1.68 -10.31 13.85
CA GLN A 193 -0.32 -10.60 13.40
C GLN A 193 0.11 -12.02 13.78
N ILE A 194 0.62 -12.75 12.80
CA ILE A 194 1.15 -14.11 12.93
C ILE A 194 2.61 -14.08 12.47
N GLN A 195 3.51 -14.60 13.30
CA GLN A 195 4.94 -14.53 13.08
C GLN A 195 5.56 -15.90 13.30
N ASN A 196 6.51 -16.26 12.44
CA ASN A 196 7.41 -17.38 12.65
C ASN A 196 8.86 -16.90 12.49
N GLU A 197 9.54 -16.77 13.63
CA GLU A 197 10.93 -16.33 13.68
C GLU A 197 11.90 -17.35 13.06
N GLN A 198 11.58 -18.64 13.08
CA GLN A 198 12.49 -19.69 12.57
C GLN A 198 12.69 -19.61 11.06
N VAL A 199 11.66 -19.17 10.34
CA VAL A 199 11.68 -19.02 8.88
C VAL A 199 11.59 -17.55 8.45
N ASN A 200 11.78 -16.62 9.40
CA ASN A 200 11.68 -15.17 9.18
C ASN A 200 10.42 -14.78 8.38
N SER A 201 9.25 -15.19 8.85
CA SER A 201 7.97 -14.80 8.27
C SER A 201 7.13 -14.02 9.28
N TRP A 202 6.43 -13.00 8.81
CA TRP A 202 5.59 -12.14 9.63
C TRP A 202 4.45 -11.58 8.80
N TYR A 203 3.24 -11.94 9.16
CA TYR A 203 2.03 -11.58 8.44
C TYR A 203 1.07 -10.79 9.33
N GLU A 204 0.41 -9.78 8.77
CA GLU A 204 -0.90 -9.32 9.25
C GLU A 204 -1.98 -10.07 8.47
N ALA A 205 -2.65 -10.99 9.15
CA ALA A 205 -3.71 -11.83 8.62
C ALA A 205 -5.07 -11.14 8.75
N PHE A 206 -5.87 -11.17 7.68
CA PHE A 206 -7.23 -10.65 7.66
C PHE A 206 -8.22 -11.81 7.62
N VAL A 207 -8.80 -12.13 8.78
CA VAL A 207 -9.69 -13.28 8.97
C VAL A 207 -11.13 -12.80 8.97
N ASP A 208 -11.98 -13.32 8.10
CA ASP A 208 -13.40 -12.97 8.03
C ASP A 208 -14.07 -13.20 9.39
N ALA A 209 -14.67 -12.14 9.92
CA ALA A 209 -15.27 -12.13 11.25
C ALA A 209 -16.65 -12.83 11.30
N HIS A 210 -17.18 -13.29 10.16
CA HIS A 210 -18.42 -14.05 10.05
C HIS A 210 -18.21 -15.53 9.71
N SER A 211 -17.18 -15.87 8.92
CA SER A 211 -16.88 -17.25 8.51
C SER A 211 -15.63 -17.85 9.17
N GLY A 212 -14.72 -17.02 9.69
CA GLY A 212 -13.43 -17.49 10.19
C GLY A 212 -12.45 -17.92 9.10
N GLU A 213 -12.67 -17.48 7.86
CA GLU A 213 -11.79 -17.76 6.72
C GLU A 213 -10.67 -16.71 6.63
N LEU A 214 -9.46 -17.16 6.33
CA LEU A 214 -8.36 -16.25 6.00
C LEU A 214 -8.59 -15.65 4.60
N LEU A 215 -8.91 -14.36 4.52
CA LEU A 215 -9.26 -13.70 3.28
C LEU A 215 -8.07 -13.08 2.56
N SER A 216 -7.06 -12.64 3.32
CA SER A 216 -5.86 -11.99 2.80
C SER A 216 -4.79 -11.93 3.89
N ALA A 217 -3.56 -11.60 3.50
CA ALA A 217 -2.48 -11.27 4.43
C ALA A 217 -1.60 -10.16 3.86
N THR A 218 -1.04 -9.33 4.74
CA THR A 218 0.08 -8.43 4.43
C THR A 218 1.35 -9.07 4.98
N ASP A 219 2.35 -9.23 4.13
CA ASP A 219 3.68 -9.67 4.54
C ASP A 219 4.51 -8.48 5.01
N PHE A 220 5.00 -8.53 6.24
CA PHE A 220 5.88 -7.52 6.82
C PHE A 220 7.36 -7.86 6.68
N THR A 221 7.67 -9.04 6.16
CA THR A 221 9.04 -9.41 5.82
C THR A 221 9.38 -8.98 4.40
N PHE A 222 10.62 -8.55 4.24
CA PHE A 222 11.18 -8.20 2.94
C PHE A 222 12.36 -9.13 2.69
N GLU A 223 12.26 -9.97 1.67
CA GLU A 223 13.44 -10.58 1.09
C GLU A 223 14.12 -9.54 0.21
N ALA A 224 15.25 -9.02 0.67
CA ALA A 224 16.15 -8.31 -0.22
C ALA A 224 16.74 -9.35 -1.17
N SER A 225 16.17 -9.50 -2.36
CA SER A 225 16.84 -10.20 -3.45
C SER A 225 18.09 -9.39 -3.81
N LEU A 226 19.24 -9.72 -3.23
CA LEU A 226 20.51 -9.47 -3.89
C LEU A 226 20.41 -10.23 -5.21
N GLY A 227 20.36 -9.50 -6.33
CA GLY A 227 20.40 -10.12 -7.64
C GLY A 227 21.62 -11.03 -7.70
N ASP A 228 21.39 -12.33 -7.90
CA ASP A 228 22.43 -13.27 -8.24
C ASP A 228 23.13 -12.73 -9.49
N TYR A 229 24.29 -12.11 -9.27
CA TYR A 229 25.29 -12.02 -10.33
C TYR A 229 25.68 -13.46 -10.61
N ILE A 230 25.09 -14.01 -11.66
CA ILE A 230 25.61 -15.16 -12.38
C ILE A 230 27.01 -14.73 -12.85
N GLU A 231 28.05 -15.14 -12.11
CA GLU A 231 29.38 -15.23 -12.70
C GLU A 231 29.32 -16.31 -13.79
N LEU A 232 29.22 -15.85 -15.03
CA LEU A 232 29.57 -16.65 -16.19
C LEU A 232 31.09 -16.57 -16.38
N VAL A 233 31.68 -17.77 -16.40
CA VAL A 233 33.05 -18.19 -16.76
C VAL A 233 34.04 -18.30 -15.62
#